data_AF-A0A397F5Q8-F1
#
_entry.id   AF-A0A397F5Q8-F1
#
_cell.length_a   1.000
_cell.length_b   1.000
_cell.length_c   1.000
_cell.angle_alpha   90.00
_cell.angle_beta   90.00
_cell.angle_gamma   90.00
#
_symmetry.space_group_name_H-M   'P 1'
#
loop_
_entity.id
_entity.type
_entity.pdbx_description
1 polymer ?
#
loop_
_entity_poly.entity_id
_entity_poly.type
_entity_poly.pdbx_seq_one_letter_code
_entity_poly.pdbx_strand_id
1 'polypeptide(L)'
;MAQVHAMARMLVHVPQGDVEDASELVRLACVERDIAMDEAASSIVSSRRANDECERLRQVVNRLKLKKPVATPSHKATGHHTNLLLNLDFILSVFRNKLGLDIHVLDLKRHVLDQASSVSAHHMAEWEAKVTALTRRNAELEETIQSMQLAQVQHQTTMNALTTDRDALVAQLNTTAAAVADLKMENHRIQAQAIQRERDHVRQSLDSLNAEWSHRYNDKSQAVDETMQTDELEDTASVEWLQDMLEHERATTIHCRNELHKAQTAAETADNEHVNAIKVL
;
A
#
# COMPACT_ATOMS: atom_id res chain seq x y z
N MET A 1 4.89 15.75 3.51
CA MET A 1 4.93 14.90 2.30
C MET A 1 5.02 13.41 2.60
N ALA A 2 5.85 12.97 3.56
CA ALA A 2 5.94 11.55 3.94
C ALA A 2 4.66 10.98 4.58
N GLN A 3 3.91 11.80 5.34
CA GLN A 3 2.68 11.39 6.03
C GLN A 3 1.53 11.09 5.05
N VAL A 4 1.37 11.89 3.99
CA VAL A 4 0.30 11.73 2.98
C VAL A 4 0.52 10.50 2.09
N HIS A 5 1.77 10.08 1.88
CA HIS A 5 2.08 8.86 1.11
C HIS A 5 1.87 7.56 1.89
N ALA A 6 1.88 7.60 3.22
CA ALA A 6 1.50 6.45 4.05
C ALA A 6 -0.03 6.23 4.02
N MET A 7 -0.80 7.32 3.96
CA MET A 7 -2.27 7.33 4.00
C MET A 7 -2.93 6.63 2.80
N ALA A 8 -2.41 6.83 1.59
CA ALA A 8 -2.97 6.21 0.39
C ALA A 8 -2.75 4.68 0.33
N ARG A 9 -1.76 4.14 1.06
CA ARG A 9 -1.49 2.70 1.11
C ARG A 9 -2.44 1.96 2.05
N MET A 10 -2.96 2.61 3.10
CA MET A 10 -3.84 1.96 4.09
C MET A 10 -5.28 1.77 3.59
N LEU A 11 -5.75 2.58 2.63
CA LEU A 11 -7.08 2.43 2.03
C LEU A 11 -7.19 1.25 1.04
N VAL A 12 -6.05 0.69 0.62
CA VAL A 12 -6.00 -0.35 -0.44
C VAL A 12 -5.64 -1.73 0.14
N HIS A 13 -5.12 -1.80 1.37
CA HIS A 13 -4.76 -3.07 2.02
C HIS A 13 -5.50 -3.19 3.36
N VAL A 14 -6.59 -3.96 3.38
CA VAL A 14 -7.11 -4.51 4.63
C VAL A 14 -6.07 -5.52 5.13
N PRO A 15 -5.40 -5.30 6.27
CA PRO A 15 -4.43 -6.25 6.80
C PRO A 15 -5.17 -7.48 7.30
N GLN A 16 -4.71 -8.67 6.92
CA GLN A 16 -5.17 -9.95 7.48
C GLN A 16 -4.52 -10.23 8.85
N GLY A 17 -4.48 -9.23 9.73
CA GLY A 17 -3.96 -9.31 11.10
C GLY A 17 -5.08 -9.19 12.13
N ASP A 18 -4.81 -9.64 13.36
CA ASP A 18 -5.76 -9.74 14.48
C ASP A 18 -6.64 -8.49 14.68
N VAL A 19 -7.84 -8.70 15.21
CA VAL A 19 -8.94 -7.72 15.35
C VAL A 19 -8.54 -6.39 16.02
N GLU A 20 -7.44 -6.35 16.77
CA GLU A 20 -6.86 -5.13 17.35
C GLU A 20 -6.27 -4.16 16.30
N ASP A 21 -5.68 -4.66 15.21
CA ASP A 21 -5.06 -3.83 14.15
C ASP A 21 -6.12 -3.09 13.30
N ALA A 22 -7.29 -3.70 13.11
CA ALA A 22 -8.39 -3.08 12.37
C ALA A 22 -9.03 -1.91 13.15
N SER A 23 -9.10 -2.03 14.49
CA SER A 23 -9.62 -0.96 15.35
C SER A 23 -8.68 0.26 15.36
N GLU A 24 -7.37 0.03 15.37
CA GLU A 24 -6.38 1.11 15.33
C GLU A 24 -6.37 1.84 13.98
N LEU A 25 -6.60 1.11 12.87
CA LEU A 25 -6.77 1.70 11.55
C LEU A 25 -8.02 2.59 11.43
N VAL A 26 -9.15 2.16 12.00
CA VAL A 26 -10.38 2.98 12.03
C VAL A 26 -10.16 4.23 12.88
N ARG A 27 -9.47 4.10 14.01
CA ARG A 27 -9.13 5.24 14.88
C ARG A 27 -8.26 6.27 14.13
N LEU A 28 -7.24 5.81 13.41
CA LEU A 28 -6.37 6.69 12.61
C LEU A 28 -7.13 7.37 11.47
N ALA A 29 -7.99 6.64 10.75
CA ALA A 29 -8.83 7.23 9.69
C ALA A 29 -9.80 8.29 10.21
N CYS A 30 -10.36 8.10 11.41
CA CYS A 30 -11.21 9.11 12.06
C CYS A 30 -10.43 10.38 12.42
N VAL A 31 -9.22 10.24 12.98
CA VAL A 31 -8.35 11.39 13.31
C VAL A 31 -7.96 12.18 12.06
N GLU A 32 -7.64 11.50 10.97
CA GLU A 32 -7.28 12.16 9.71
C GLU A 32 -8.44 12.93 9.08
N ARG A 33 -9.65 12.38 9.14
CA ARG A 33 -10.86 13.08 8.70
C ARG A 33 -11.08 14.35 9.50
N ASP A 34 -10.89 14.29 10.82
CA ASP A 34 -11.12 15.43 11.70
C ASP A 34 -10.08 16.54 11.45
N ILE A 35 -8.81 16.19 11.20
CA ILE A 35 -7.76 17.14 10.77
C ILE A 35 -8.14 17.79 9.43
N ALA A 36 -8.58 17.01 8.44
CA ALA A 36 -8.98 17.54 7.14
C ALA A 36 -10.20 18.48 7.24
N MET A 37 -11.14 18.18 8.14
CA MET A 37 -12.28 19.07 8.42
C MET A 37 -11.84 20.39 9.08
N ASP A 38 -10.90 20.35 10.02
CA ASP A 38 -10.37 21.55 10.68
C ASP A 38 -9.57 22.44 9.72
N GLU A 39 -8.79 21.84 8.81
CA GLU A 39 -8.10 22.55 7.74
C GLU A 39 -9.09 23.20 6.75
N ALA A 40 -10.14 22.49 6.37
CA ALA A 40 -11.19 23.02 5.50
C ALA A 40 -11.94 24.19 6.19
N ALA A 41 -12.28 24.04 7.48
CA ALA A 41 -12.90 25.11 8.26
C ALA A 41 -12.00 26.35 8.37
N SER A 42 -10.69 26.15 8.62
CA SER A 42 -9.70 27.23 8.69
C SER A 42 -9.52 27.95 7.35
N SER A 43 -9.55 27.21 6.23
CA SER A 43 -9.52 27.75 4.87
C SER A 43 -10.76 28.59 4.56
N ILE A 44 -11.95 28.12 4.95
CA ILE A 44 -13.20 28.88 4.79
C ILE A 44 -13.17 30.19 5.59
N VAL A 45 -12.70 30.15 6.84
CA VAL A 45 -12.58 31.36 7.68
C VAL A 45 -11.57 32.36 7.10
N SER A 46 -10.43 31.87 6.62
CA SER A 46 -9.41 32.72 5.99
C SER A 46 -9.91 33.34 4.68
N SER A 47 -10.64 32.56 3.86
CA SER A 47 -11.26 33.05 2.63
C SER A 47 -12.33 34.10 2.90
N ARG A 48 -13.16 33.92 3.94
CA ARG A 48 -14.12 34.94 4.38
C ARG A 48 -13.43 36.24 4.82
N ARG A 49 -12.38 36.17 5.65
CA ARG A 49 -11.60 37.36 6.05
C ARG A 49 -10.98 38.08 4.86
N ALA A 50 -10.42 37.33 3.90
CA ALA A 50 -9.86 37.92 2.68
C ALA A 50 -10.95 38.61 1.84
N ASN A 51 -12.15 38.01 1.77
CA ASN A 51 -13.26 38.60 1.04
C ASN A 51 -13.81 39.86 1.74
N ASP A 52 -13.90 39.85 3.07
CA ASP A 52 -14.30 41.01 3.87
C ASP A 52 -13.30 42.17 3.72
N GLU A 53 -11.99 41.88 3.68
CA GLU A 53 -10.95 42.89 3.44
C GLU A 53 -11.00 43.43 2.01
N CYS A 54 -11.24 42.58 1.01
CA CYS A 54 -11.49 42.99 -0.37
C CYS A 54 -12.71 43.92 -0.49
N GLU A 55 -13.78 43.63 0.25
CA GLU A 55 -14.99 44.47 0.27
C GLU A 55 -14.73 45.81 0.98
N ARG A 56 -13.99 45.78 2.10
CA ARG A 56 -13.54 46.98 2.80
C ARG A 56 -12.68 47.87 1.91
N LEU A 57 -11.73 47.29 1.17
CA LEU A 57 -10.90 48.01 0.21
C LEU A 57 -11.73 48.58 -0.95
N ARG A 58 -12.71 47.83 -1.47
CA ARG A 58 -13.67 48.33 -2.48
C ARG A 58 -14.45 49.54 -1.97
N GLN A 59 -14.91 49.51 -0.73
CA GLN A 59 -15.59 50.65 -0.11
C GLN A 59 -14.67 51.86 0.07
N VAL A 60 -13.40 51.65 0.45
CA VAL A 60 -12.39 52.72 0.53
C VAL A 60 -12.14 53.34 -0.85
N VAL A 61 -11.95 52.53 -1.90
CA VAL A 61 -11.77 53.00 -3.28
C VAL A 61 -13.01 53.76 -3.78
N ASN A 62 -14.21 53.28 -3.49
CA ASN A 62 -15.46 53.97 -3.85
C ASN A 62 -15.64 55.29 -3.09
N ARG A 63 -15.21 55.38 -1.82
CA ARG A 63 -15.19 56.63 -1.06
C ARG A 63 -14.15 57.61 -1.60
N LEU A 64 -13.03 57.11 -2.10
CA LEU A 64 -11.97 57.93 -2.68
C LEU A 64 -12.37 58.57 -4.02
N LYS A 65 -13.55 58.26 -4.58
CA LYS A 65 -14.13 58.82 -5.83
C LYS A 65 -13.05 59.52 -6.67
N LEU A 66 -12.15 58.73 -7.24
CA LEU A 66 -11.21 59.25 -8.23
C LEU A 66 -12.07 59.80 -9.37
N LYS A 67 -12.30 61.12 -9.34
CA LYS A 67 -12.79 61.85 -10.50
C LYS A 67 -11.89 61.40 -11.66
N LYS A 68 -12.53 61.01 -12.77
CA LYS A 68 -11.88 60.66 -14.04
C LYS A 68 -10.61 61.47 -14.26
N PRO A 69 -9.54 60.89 -14.84
CA PRO A 69 -8.29 61.59 -15.03
C PRO A 69 -8.58 62.92 -15.70
N VAL A 70 -8.27 64.00 -14.97
CA VAL A 70 -8.27 65.34 -15.53
C VAL A 70 -7.36 65.27 -16.74
N ALA A 71 -7.91 65.65 -17.88
CA ALA A 71 -7.20 65.73 -19.14
C ALA A 71 -5.83 66.40 -18.93
N THR A 72 -4.85 65.85 -19.64
CA THR A 72 -3.54 66.44 -19.91
C THR A 72 -3.57 67.98 -19.89
N PRO A 73 -2.63 68.65 -19.21
CA PRO A 73 -2.56 70.10 -19.22
C PRO A 73 -2.21 70.55 -20.64
N SER A 74 -3.21 71.01 -21.38
CA SER A 74 -3.03 71.72 -22.63
C SER A 74 -2.28 73.01 -22.34
N HIS A 75 -1.04 73.10 -22.81
CA HIS A 75 -0.28 74.34 -22.89
C HIS A 75 -0.98 75.33 -23.82
N LYS A 76 -1.99 76.05 -23.32
CA LYS A 76 -2.45 77.35 -23.84
C LYS A 76 -2.92 78.23 -22.69
N ALA A 77 -1.96 78.70 -21.90
CA ALA A 77 -2.10 79.92 -21.10
C ALA A 77 -1.41 81.08 -21.86
N THR A 78 -1.92 81.40 -23.03
CA THR A 78 -1.72 82.72 -23.64
C THR A 78 -2.96 83.55 -23.30
N GLY A 79 -2.84 84.46 -22.35
CA GLY A 79 -3.87 85.45 -22.06
C GLY A 79 -4.14 85.63 -20.58
N HIS A 80 -3.70 86.79 -20.06
CA HIS A 80 -4.12 87.41 -18.80
C HIS A 80 -3.40 87.00 -17.51
N HIS A 81 -2.11 87.37 -17.43
CA HIS A 81 -1.45 87.73 -16.17
C HIS A 81 -1.00 89.20 -16.16
N THR A 82 -1.81 90.11 -16.72
CA THR A 82 -1.50 91.55 -16.73
C THR A 82 -2.36 92.41 -15.79
N ASN A 83 -3.34 91.85 -15.07
CA ASN A 83 -4.33 92.66 -14.33
C ASN A 83 -4.27 92.60 -12.80
N LEU A 84 -3.14 92.19 -12.20
CA LEU A 84 -2.95 92.30 -10.74
C LEU A 84 -1.49 92.58 -10.34
N LEU A 85 -0.73 93.28 -11.17
CA LEU A 85 0.50 93.94 -10.73
C LEU A 85 0.12 95.29 -10.11
N LEU A 86 -0.52 95.27 -8.94
CA LEU A 86 -0.46 96.44 -8.07
C LEU A 86 1.03 96.75 -7.86
N ASN A 87 1.45 97.96 -8.22
CA ASN A 87 2.85 98.34 -8.06
C ASN A 87 3.24 98.07 -6.60
N LEU A 88 4.24 97.22 -6.39
CA LEU A 88 4.74 96.86 -5.06
C LEU A 88 5.04 98.13 -4.24
N ASP A 89 5.48 99.20 -4.91
CA ASP A 89 5.73 100.50 -4.30
C ASP A 89 4.45 101.13 -3.72
N PHE A 90 3.32 101.00 -4.40
CA PHE A 90 2.02 101.49 -3.92
C PHE A 90 1.53 100.69 -2.72
N ILE A 91 1.58 99.36 -2.80
CA ILE A 91 1.16 98.47 -1.69
C ILE A 91 2.02 98.73 -0.45
N LEU A 92 3.35 98.72 -0.61
CA LEU A 92 4.28 98.94 0.48
C LEU A 92 4.18 100.34 1.06
N SER A 93 3.88 101.36 0.25
CA SER A 93 3.62 102.73 0.72
C SER A 93 2.35 102.80 1.59
N VAL A 94 1.26 102.13 1.19
CA VAL A 94 0.03 102.04 2.01
C VAL A 94 0.30 101.33 3.34
N PHE A 95 1.03 100.21 3.33
CA PHE A 95 1.38 99.49 4.56
C PHE A 95 2.31 100.28 5.47
N ARG A 96 3.36 100.90 4.91
CA ARG A 96 4.27 101.79 5.66
C ARG A 96 3.50 102.89 6.38
N ASN A 97 2.62 103.59 5.67
CA ASN A 97 1.86 104.70 6.23
C ASN A 97 0.85 104.23 7.30
N LYS A 98 0.18 103.08 7.09
CA LYS A 98 -0.76 102.52 8.08
C LYS A 98 -0.07 101.99 9.34
N LEU A 99 1.16 101.48 9.22
CA LEU A 99 1.92 100.92 10.33
C LEU A 99 2.82 101.97 11.02
N GLY A 100 2.86 103.21 10.54
CA GLY A 100 3.67 104.29 11.11
C GLY A 100 5.18 104.06 10.98
N LEU A 101 5.62 103.32 9.95
CA LEU A 101 7.02 102.97 9.76
C LEU A 101 7.81 104.14 9.15
N ASP A 102 8.86 104.59 9.84
CA ASP A 102 9.81 105.60 9.34
C ASP A 102 10.92 104.96 8.50
N ILE A 103 10.52 104.29 7.41
CA ILE A 103 11.42 103.58 6.50
C ILE A 103 11.07 103.96 5.06
N HIS A 104 12.08 104.15 4.22
CA HIS A 104 11.85 104.47 2.81
C HIS A 104 11.23 103.27 2.07
N VAL A 105 10.25 103.52 1.18
CA VAL A 105 9.53 102.44 0.45
C VAL A 105 10.49 101.57 -0.37
N LEU A 106 11.58 102.14 -0.89
CA LEU A 106 12.61 101.37 -1.60
C LEU A 106 13.33 100.36 -0.69
N ASP A 107 13.59 100.70 0.57
CA ASP A 107 14.28 99.80 1.50
C ASP A 107 13.33 98.69 1.98
N LEU A 108 12.05 99.03 2.20
CA LEU A 108 11.01 98.03 2.47
C LEU A 108 10.82 97.08 1.28
N LYS A 109 10.88 97.60 0.05
CA LYS A 109 10.82 96.79 -1.18
C LYS A 109 12.01 95.84 -1.29
N ARG A 110 13.23 96.32 -1.03
CA ARG A 110 14.43 95.48 -0.99
C ARG A 110 14.28 94.36 0.03
N HIS A 111 13.85 94.69 1.25
CA HIS A 111 13.67 93.68 2.30
C HIS A 111 12.65 92.60 1.94
N VAL A 112 11.51 92.97 1.34
CA VAL A 112 10.48 92.02 0.90
C VAL A 112 10.98 91.13 -0.23
N LEU A 113 11.73 91.69 -1.19
CA LEU A 113 12.33 90.92 -2.29
C LEU A 113 13.45 90.00 -1.80
N ASP A 114 14.27 90.46 -0.85
CA ASP A 114 15.32 89.66 -0.21
C ASP A 114 14.72 88.51 0.62
N GLN A 115 13.64 88.76 1.36
CA GLN A 115 12.91 87.68 2.06
C GLN A 115 12.23 86.71 1.10
N ALA A 116 11.57 87.20 0.05
CA ALA A 116 10.89 86.34 -0.93
C ALA A 116 11.89 85.45 -1.69
N SER A 117 13.05 86.00 -2.05
CA SER A 117 14.13 85.22 -2.66
C SER A 117 14.75 84.21 -1.70
N SER A 118 14.93 84.57 -0.42
CA SER A 118 15.39 83.65 0.62
C SER A 118 14.42 82.48 0.88
N VAL A 119 13.12 82.76 1.00
CA VAL A 119 12.07 81.73 1.18
C VAL A 119 11.97 80.83 -0.06
N SER A 120 12.06 81.40 -1.25
CA SER A 120 12.08 80.63 -2.51
C SER A 120 13.29 79.69 -2.59
N ALA A 121 14.48 80.18 -2.23
CA ALA A 121 15.70 79.39 -2.19
C ALA A 121 15.62 78.25 -1.16
N HIS A 122 15.03 78.51 0.01
CA HIS A 122 14.85 77.49 1.05
C HIS A 122 13.89 76.39 0.59
N HIS A 123 12.73 76.74 0.04
CA HIS A 123 11.78 75.75 -0.50
C HIS A 123 12.37 74.96 -1.67
N MET A 124 13.18 75.58 -2.53
CA MET A 124 13.86 74.90 -3.63
C MET A 124 14.86 73.86 -3.10
N ALA A 125 15.68 74.23 -2.11
CA ALA A 125 16.62 73.30 -1.48
C ALA A 125 15.91 72.13 -0.75
N GLU A 126 14.82 72.40 -0.04
CA GLU A 126 14.01 71.33 0.58
C GLU A 126 13.39 70.39 -0.46
N TRP A 127 12.93 70.94 -1.59
CA TRP A 127 12.37 70.15 -2.67
C TRP A 127 13.42 69.27 -3.34
N GLU A 128 14.60 69.83 -3.65
CA GLU A 128 15.74 69.07 -4.19
C GLU A 128 16.14 67.94 -3.25
N ALA A 129 16.27 68.20 -1.95
CA ALA A 129 16.60 67.18 -0.95
C ALA A 129 15.54 66.05 -0.92
N LYS A 130 14.25 66.39 -1.00
CA LYS A 130 13.16 65.40 -1.09
C LYS A 130 13.24 64.57 -2.36
N VAL A 131 13.49 65.20 -3.51
CA VAL A 131 13.65 64.51 -4.79
C VAL A 131 14.84 63.55 -4.72
N THR A 132 16.00 63.97 -4.23
CA THR A 132 17.17 63.10 -4.08
C THR A 132 16.89 61.91 -3.14
N ALA A 133 16.20 62.15 -2.02
CA ALA A 133 15.84 61.10 -1.08
C ALA A 133 14.87 60.07 -1.70
N LEU A 134 13.89 60.52 -2.47
CA LEU A 134 12.95 59.64 -3.18
C LEU A 134 13.65 58.84 -4.28
N THR A 135 14.53 59.48 -5.07
CA THR A 135 15.30 58.79 -6.10
C THR A 135 16.18 57.69 -5.50
N ARG A 136 16.86 57.95 -4.38
CA ARG A 136 17.63 56.94 -3.66
C ARG A 136 16.74 55.78 -3.19
N ARG A 137 15.59 56.09 -2.57
CA ARG A 137 14.65 55.06 -2.10
C ARG A 137 14.09 54.22 -3.24
N ASN A 138 13.84 54.81 -4.41
CA ASN A 138 13.40 54.08 -5.59
C ASN A 138 14.49 53.12 -6.07
N ALA A 139 15.76 53.55 -6.11
CA ALA A 139 16.87 52.67 -6.47
C ALA A 139 17.01 51.48 -5.49
N GLU A 140 16.87 51.71 -4.18
CA GLU A 140 16.89 50.64 -3.16
C GLU A 140 15.72 49.64 -3.33
N LEU A 141 14.53 50.14 -3.69
CA LEU A 141 13.37 49.29 -3.96
C LEU A 141 13.55 48.49 -5.25
N GLU A 142 14.13 49.08 -6.30
CA GLU A 142 14.45 48.39 -7.55
C GLU A 142 15.46 47.27 -7.32
N GLU A 143 16.51 47.52 -6.53
CA GLU A 143 17.49 46.50 -6.14
C GLU A 143 16.83 45.35 -5.36
N THR A 144 15.95 45.69 -4.41
CA THR A 144 15.19 44.68 -3.63
C THR A 144 14.31 43.83 -4.55
N ILE A 145 13.61 44.44 -5.50
CA ILE A 145 12.77 43.74 -6.47
C ILE A 145 13.61 42.79 -7.33
N GLN A 146 14.76 43.23 -7.83
CA GLN A 146 15.67 42.39 -8.62
C GLN A 146 16.20 41.21 -7.80
N SER A 147 16.57 41.45 -6.54
CA SER A 147 17.00 40.40 -5.61
C SER A 147 15.91 39.36 -5.37
N MET A 148 14.67 39.80 -5.12
CA MET A 148 13.52 38.91 -4.93
C MET A 148 13.19 38.11 -6.19
N GLN A 149 13.28 38.72 -7.38
CA GLN A 149 13.07 38.03 -8.65
C GLN A 149 14.13 36.93 -8.88
N LEU A 150 15.39 37.22 -8.57
CA LEU A 150 16.46 36.22 -8.64
C LEU A 150 16.20 35.04 -7.69
N ALA A 151 15.84 35.34 -6.43
CA ALA A 151 15.51 34.32 -5.44
C ALA A 151 14.30 33.46 -5.88
N GLN A 152 13.29 34.09 -6.49
CA GLN A 152 12.12 33.40 -7.02
C GLN A 152 12.49 32.43 -8.16
N VAL A 153 13.34 32.87 -9.10
CA VAL A 153 13.82 32.00 -10.20
C VAL A 153 14.63 30.83 -9.66
N GLN A 154 15.51 31.08 -8.69
CA GLN A 154 16.29 30.01 -8.04
C GLN A 154 15.37 29.00 -7.35
N HIS A 155 14.40 29.49 -6.57
CA HIS A 155 13.43 28.63 -5.90
C HIS A 155 12.61 27.79 -6.88
N GLN A 156 12.12 28.40 -7.97
CA GLN A 156 11.39 27.68 -9.02
C GLN A 156 12.26 26.61 -9.69
N THR A 157 13.54 26.91 -9.94
CA THR A 157 14.48 25.96 -10.54
C THR A 157 14.70 24.77 -9.61
N THR A 158 14.91 25.01 -8.31
CA THR A 158 15.05 23.95 -7.30
C THR A 158 13.77 23.12 -7.19
N MET A 159 12.60 23.76 -7.18
CA MET A 159 11.32 23.06 -7.14
C MET A 159 11.11 22.15 -8.36
N ASN A 160 11.47 22.61 -9.56
CA ASN A 160 11.40 21.81 -10.77
C ASN A 160 12.34 20.59 -10.67
N ALA A 161 13.59 20.78 -10.23
CA ALA A 161 14.54 19.68 -10.05
C ALA A 161 14.04 18.63 -9.05
N LEU A 162 13.55 19.07 -7.87
CA LEU A 162 12.98 18.17 -6.87
C LEU A 162 11.74 17.42 -7.38
N THR A 163 10.93 18.05 -8.24
CA THR A 163 9.78 17.41 -8.87
C THR A 163 10.22 16.30 -9.82
N THR A 164 11.24 16.55 -10.64
CA THR A 164 11.85 15.53 -11.51
C THR A 164 12.43 14.37 -10.72
N ASP A 165 13.18 14.65 -9.64
CA ASP A 165 13.75 13.60 -8.78
C ASP A 165 12.66 12.75 -8.11
N ARG A 166 11.59 13.39 -7.62
CA ARG A 166 10.42 12.69 -7.07
C ARG A 166 9.80 11.76 -8.12
N ASP A 167 9.60 12.23 -9.34
CA ASP A 167 8.96 11.44 -10.39
C ASP A 167 9.84 10.25 -10.80
N ALA A 168 11.16 10.44 -10.84
CA ALA A 168 12.12 9.35 -11.05
C ALA A 168 12.08 8.29 -9.92
N LEU A 169 12.02 8.72 -8.67
CA LEU A 169 11.90 7.82 -7.51
C LEU A 169 10.55 7.06 -7.51
N VAL A 170 9.45 7.72 -7.89
CA VAL A 170 8.15 7.07 -8.03
C VAL A 170 8.18 6.01 -9.13
N ALA A 171 8.83 6.29 -10.27
CA ALA A 171 9.00 5.31 -11.33
C ALA A 171 9.80 4.09 -10.86
N GLN A 172 10.93 4.30 -10.17
CA GLN A 172 11.74 3.22 -9.59
C GLN A 172 10.94 2.38 -8.60
N LEU A 173 10.19 3.03 -7.70
CA LEU A 173 9.35 2.35 -6.72
C LEU A 173 8.31 1.45 -7.38
N ASN A 174 7.65 1.92 -8.44
CA ASN A 174 6.67 1.13 -9.19
C ASN A 174 7.32 -0.07 -9.88
N THR A 175 8.51 0.10 -10.47
CA THR A 175 9.27 -1.01 -11.07
C THR A 175 9.67 -2.04 -10.02
N THR A 176 10.16 -1.61 -8.85
CA THR A 176 10.52 -2.52 -7.76
C THR A 176 9.30 -3.24 -7.20
N ALA A 177 8.16 -2.54 -7.03
CA ALA A 177 6.93 -3.16 -6.56
C ALA A 177 6.43 -4.26 -7.52
N ALA A 178 6.49 -4.02 -8.84
CA ALA A 178 6.16 -5.03 -9.84
C ALA A 178 7.09 -6.25 -9.74
N ALA A 179 8.42 -6.03 -9.66
CA ALA A 179 9.39 -7.12 -9.52
C ALA A 179 9.17 -7.95 -8.24
N VAL A 180 8.83 -7.30 -7.13
CA VAL A 180 8.52 -8.00 -5.87
C VAL A 180 7.23 -8.83 -5.99
N ALA A 181 6.21 -8.32 -6.67
CA ALA A 181 4.99 -9.07 -6.92
C ALA A 181 5.26 -10.32 -7.77
N ASP A 182 6.07 -10.20 -8.82
CA ASP A 182 6.47 -11.32 -9.68
C ASP A 182 7.27 -12.37 -8.90
N LEU A 183 8.25 -11.95 -8.10
CA LEU A 183 9.01 -12.86 -7.24
C LEU A 183 8.12 -13.56 -6.22
N LYS A 184 7.14 -12.86 -5.65
CA LYS A 184 6.18 -13.47 -4.73
C LYS A 184 5.36 -14.54 -5.43
N MET A 185 4.82 -14.27 -6.62
CA MET A 185 4.07 -15.26 -7.39
C MET A 185 4.92 -16.48 -7.75
N GLU A 186 6.16 -16.25 -8.18
CA GLU A 186 7.09 -17.33 -8.53
C GLU A 186 7.44 -18.19 -7.31
N ASN A 187 7.65 -17.57 -6.13
CA ASN A 187 7.89 -18.31 -4.90
C ASN A 187 6.70 -19.20 -4.52
N HIS A 188 5.47 -18.68 -4.60
CA HIS A 188 4.26 -19.49 -4.36
C HIS A 188 4.16 -20.66 -5.34
N ARG A 189 4.49 -20.43 -6.61
CA ARG A 189 4.52 -21.49 -7.64
C ARG A 189 5.53 -22.58 -7.29
N ILE A 190 6.74 -22.21 -6.89
CA ILE A 190 7.80 -23.15 -6.50
C ILE A 190 7.37 -23.96 -5.27
N GLN A 191 6.79 -23.31 -4.25
CA GLN A 191 6.30 -23.99 -3.04
C GLN A 191 5.17 -24.97 -3.37
N ALA A 192 4.19 -24.56 -4.18
CA ALA A 192 3.11 -25.44 -4.61
C ALA A 192 3.64 -26.67 -5.37
N GLN A 193 4.64 -26.49 -6.24
CA GLN A 193 5.29 -27.60 -6.93
C GLN A 193 6.08 -28.51 -5.99
N ALA A 194 6.76 -27.97 -4.97
CA ALA A 194 7.47 -28.77 -3.99
C ALA A 194 6.52 -29.66 -3.18
N ILE A 195 5.42 -29.08 -2.68
CA ILE A 195 4.36 -29.82 -1.98
C ILE A 195 3.76 -30.90 -2.88
N GLN A 196 3.51 -30.58 -4.16
CA GLN A 196 2.95 -31.56 -5.10
C GLN A 196 3.91 -32.73 -5.31
N ARG A 197 5.21 -32.48 -5.52
CA ARG A 197 6.22 -33.54 -5.67
C ARG A 197 6.29 -34.44 -4.44
N GLU A 198 6.20 -33.86 -3.24
CA GLU A 198 6.20 -34.63 -1.99
C GLU A 198 4.94 -35.48 -1.86
N ARG A 199 3.76 -34.93 -2.20
CA ARG A 199 2.50 -35.70 -2.24
C ARG A 199 2.56 -36.84 -3.26
N ASP A 200 3.10 -36.59 -4.44
CA ASP A 200 3.26 -37.60 -5.49
C ASP A 200 4.22 -38.71 -5.03
N HIS A 201 5.31 -38.34 -4.35
CA HIS A 201 6.25 -39.31 -3.77
C HIS A 201 5.58 -40.18 -2.71
N VAL A 202 4.88 -39.58 -1.74
CA VAL A 202 4.14 -40.32 -0.70
C VAL A 202 3.10 -41.25 -1.33
N ARG A 203 2.38 -40.78 -2.35
CA ARG A 203 1.40 -41.60 -3.07
C ARG A 203 2.06 -42.80 -3.74
N GLN A 204 3.18 -42.61 -4.45
CA GLN A 204 3.92 -43.71 -5.07
C GLN A 204 4.42 -44.72 -4.03
N SER A 205 4.93 -44.26 -2.88
CA SER A 205 5.33 -45.16 -1.79
C SER A 205 4.15 -45.94 -1.23
N LEU A 206 2.99 -45.32 -1.06
CA LEU A 206 1.78 -45.99 -0.59
C LEU A 206 1.28 -47.03 -1.60
N ASP A 207 1.24 -46.67 -2.89
CA ASP A 207 0.83 -47.58 -3.96
C ASP A 207 1.77 -48.79 -4.04
N SER A 208 3.09 -48.57 -3.91
CA SER A 208 4.09 -49.64 -3.85
C SER A 208 3.91 -50.55 -2.63
N LEU A 209 3.67 -49.97 -1.45
CA LEU A 209 3.42 -50.74 -0.23
C LEU A 209 2.14 -51.57 -0.37
N ASN A 210 1.08 -50.97 -0.90
CA ASN A 210 -0.19 -51.66 -1.12
C ASN A 210 -0.05 -52.83 -2.11
N ALA A 211 0.75 -52.66 -3.16
CA ALA A 211 1.07 -53.73 -4.10
C ALA A 211 1.85 -54.86 -3.40
N GLU A 212 2.85 -54.53 -2.58
CA GLU A 212 3.64 -55.52 -1.85
C GLU A 212 2.79 -56.32 -0.86
N TRP A 213 1.91 -55.65 -0.11
CA TRP A 213 0.97 -56.30 0.80
C TRP A 213 -0.02 -57.20 0.07
N SER A 214 -0.54 -56.74 -1.08
CA SER A 214 -1.46 -57.54 -1.90
C SER A 214 -0.77 -58.81 -2.40
N HIS A 215 0.48 -58.72 -2.85
CA HIS A 215 1.27 -59.89 -3.24
C HIS A 215 1.48 -60.86 -2.07
N ARG A 216 1.98 -60.37 -0.93
CA ARG A 216 2.21 -61.21 0.25
C ARG A 216 0.93 -61.89 0.75
N TYR A 217 -0.20 -61.19 0.72
CA TYR A 217 -1.49 -61.75 1.09
C TYR A 217 -1.90 -62.87 0.13
N ASN A 218 -1.81 -62.63 -1.18
CA ASN A 218 -2.16 -63.63 -2.19
C ASN A 218 -1.26 -64.87 -2.10
N ASP A 219 0.06 -64.69 -1.97
CA ASP A 219 1.01 -65.80 -1.80
C ASP A 219 0.67 -66.64 -0.57
N LYS A 220 0.31 -65.97 0.54
CA LYS A 220 -0.09 -66.66 1.78
C LYS A 220 -1.42 -67.38 1.64
N SER A 221 -2.40 -66.77 0.96
CA SER A 221 -3.69 -67.40 0.68
C SER A 221 -3.50 -68.66 -0.15
N GLN A 222 -2.71 -68.58 -1.22
CA GLN A 222 -2.42 -69.71 -2.10
C GLN A 222 -1.69 -70.83 -1.33
N ALA A 223 -0.70 -70.49 -0.49
CA ALA A 223 -0.02 -71.50 0.32
C ALA A 223 -0.97 -72.22 1.29
N VAL A 224 -1.95 -71.51 1.86
CA VAL A 224 -2.98 -72.12 2.71
C VAL A 224 -3.89 -73.05 1.90
N ASP A 225 -4.34 -72.62 0.73
CA ASP A 225 -5.18 -73.43 -0.16
C ASP A 225 -4.44 -74.70 -0.61
N GLU A 226 -3.15 -74.59 -0.95
CA GLU A 226 -2.29 -75.73 -1.29
C GLU A 226 -2.13 -76.69 -0.10
N THR A 227 -1.91 -76.20 1.12
CA THR A 227 -1.84 -77.05 2.31
C THR A 227 -3.16 -77.76 2.61
N MET A 228 -4.30 -77.09 2.45
CA MET A 228 -5.61 -77.74 2.62
C MET A 228 -5.82 -78.85 1.60
N GLN A 229 -5.44 -78.63 0.34
CA GLN A 229 -5.54 -79.68 -0.69
C GLN A 229 -4.63 -80.87 -0.39
N THR A 230 -3.41 -80.64 0.11
CA THR A 230 -2.52 -81.75 0.49
C THR A 230 -3.04 -82.53 1.68
N ASP A 231 -3.58 -81.84 2.69
CA ASP A 231 -4.15 -82.48 3.88
C ASP A 231 -5.38 -83.33 3.50
N GLU A 232 -6.26 -82.81 2.62
CA GLU A 232 -7.40 -83.57 2.09
C GLU A 232 -6.97 -84.83 1.31
N LEU A 233 -5.90 -84.75 0.52
CA LEU A 233 -5.34 -85.88 -0.21
C LEU A 233 -4.73 -86.92 0.74
N GLU A 234 -4.00 -86.48 1.77
CA GLU A 234 -3.39 -87.37 2.76
C GLU A 234 -4.44 -88.08 3.62
N ASP A 235 -5.50 -87.37 4.02
CA ASP A 235 -6.66 -87.96 4.69
C ASP A 235 -7.36 -88.99 3.80
N THR A 236 -7.55 -88.69 2.51
CA THR A 236 -8.17 -89.62 1.55
C THR A 236 -7.31 -90.88 1.38
N ALA A 237 -6.00 -90.73 1.18
CA ALA A 237 -5.08 -91.86 1.06
C ALA A 237 -5.02 -92.71 2.33
N SER A 238 -5.09 -92.07 3.50
CA SER A 238 -5.14 -92.76 4.79
C SER A 238 -6.43 -93.58 4.96
N VAL A 239 -7.57 -93.04 4.51
CA VAL A 239 -8.85 -93.76 4.50
C VAL A 239 -8.81 -94.96 3.55
N GLU A 240 -8.27 -94.79 2.34
CA GLU A 240 -8.11 -95.88 1.37
C GLU A 240 -7.21 -97.00 1.94
N TRP A 241 -6.08 -96.64 2.53
CA TRP A 241 -5.19 -97.62 3.17
C TRP A 241 -5.86 -98.40 4.31
N LEU A 242 -6.65 -97.70 5.15
CA LEU A 242 -7.42 -98.34 6.22
C LEU A 242 -8.49 -99.29 5.67
N GLN A 243 -9.13 -98.94 4.55
CA GLN A 243 -10.09 -99.82 3.88
C GLN A 243 -9.42 -101.08 3.33
N ASP A 244 -8.30 -100.95 2.63
CA ASP A 244 -7.53 -102.09 2.11
C ASP A 244 -7.05 -103.02 3.23
N MET A 245 -6.55 -102.45 4.34
CA MET A 245 -6.16 -103.22 5.53
C MET A 245 -7.33 -103.99 6.13
N LEU A 246 -8.52 -103.35 6.21
CA LEU A 246 -9.72 -104.00 6.71
C LEU A 246 -10.20 -105.14 5.78
N GLU A 247 -10.11 -104.94 4.47
CA GLU A 247 -10.42 -105.96 3.46
C GLU A 247 -9.48 -107.17 3.58
N HIS A 248 -8.18 -106.91 3.76
CA HIS A 248 -7.15 -107.93 3.96
C HIS A 248 -7.39 -108.74 5.25
N GLU A 249 -7.67 -108.08 6.37
CA GLU A 249 -8.00 -108.73 7.64
C GLU A 249 -9.26 -109.60 7.52
N ARG A 250 -10.30 -109.11 6.82
CA ARG A 250 -11.50 -109.90 6.54
C ARG A 250 -11.19 -111.14 5.73
N ALA A 251 -10.40 -111.03 4.67
CA ALA A 251 -9.99 -112.16 3.83
C ALA A 251 -9.20 -113.20 4.65
N THR A 252 -8.23 -112.75 5.44
CA THR A 252 -7.43 -113.61 6.33
C THR A 252 -8.30 -114.28 7.38
N THR A 253 -9.23 -113.57 8.00
CA THR A 253 -10.18 -114.12 8.96
C THR A 253 -11.07 -115.19 8.33
N ILE A 254 -11.58 -114.96 7.12
CA ILE A 254 -12.36 -115.96 6.37
C ILE A 254 -11.51 -117.19 6.07
N HIS A 255 -10.26 -117.01 5.64
CA HIS A 255 -9.34 -118.10 5.38
C HIS A 255 -9.08 -118.95 6.64
N CYS A 256 -8.71 -118.32 7.76
CA CYS A 256 -8.51 -119.01 9.04
C CYS A 256 -9.78 -119.73 9.49
N ARG A 257 -10.97 -119.13 9.33
CA ARG A 257 -12.25 -119.77 9.64
C ARG A 257 -12.47 -121.02 8.78
N ASN A 258 -12.16 -120.96 7.49
CA ASN A 258 -12.31 -122.10 6.59
C ASN A 258 -11.32 -123.21 6.93
N GLU A 259 -10.06 -122.89 7.25
CA GLU A 259 -9.07 -123.88 7.68
C GLU A 259 -9.44 -124.51 9.03
N LEU A 260 -9.95 -123.71 9.98
CA LEU A 260 -10.49 -124.22 11.24
C LEU A 260 -11.66 -125.18 10.99
N HIS A 261 -12.58 -124.81 10.10
CA HIS A 261 -13.71 -125.66 9.73
C HIS A 261 -13.23 -126.98 9.12
N LYS A 262 -12.27 -126.94 8.18
CA LYS A 262 -11.65 -128.15 7.61
C LYS A 262 -11.01 -129.03 8.68
N ALA A 263 -10.24 -128.45 9.60
CA ALA A 263 -9.60 -129.17 10.68
C ALA A 263 -10.64 -129.80 11.62
N GLN A 264 -11.74 -129.10 11.88
CA GLN A 264 -12.85 -129.58 12.69
C GLN A 264 -13.60 -130.73 12.00
N THR A 265 -13.90 -130.61 10.70
CA THR A 265 -14.49 -131.71 9.92
C THR A 265 -13.56 -132.91 9.87
N ALA A 266 -12.24 -132.71 9.72
CA ALA A 266 -11.24 -133.77 9.71
C ALA A 266 -11.17 -134.50 11.07
N ALA A 267 -11.23 -133.75 12.17
CA ALA A 267 -11.31 -134.30 13.52
C ALA A 267 -12.61 -135.09 13.74
N GLU A 268 -13.76 -134.56 13.29
CA GLU A 268 -15.05 -135.26 13.36
C GLU A 268 -15.05 -136.56 12.52
N THR A 269 -14.41 -136.58 11.35
CA THR A 269 -14.23 -137.81 10.57
C THR A 269 -13.31 -138.81 11.27
N ALA A 270 -12.21 -138.35 11.87
CA ALA A 270 -11.31 -139.22 12.63
C ALA A 270 -11.99 -139.81 13.88
N ASP A 271 -12.79 -139.01 14.59
CA ASP A 271 -13.61 -139.48 15.73
C ASP A 271 -14.68 -140.48 15.26
N ASN A 272 -15.34 -140.25 14.12
CA ASN A 272 -16.30 -141.21 13.56
C ASN A 272 -15.63 -142.52 13.10
N GLU A 273 -14.42 -142.45 12.53
CA GLU A 273 -13.61 -143.63 12.21
C GLU A 273 -13.19 -144.39 13.48
N HIS A 274 -12.80 -143.67 14.54
CA HIS A 274 -12.43 -144.25 15.83
C HIS A 274 -13.63 -144.88 16.56
N VAL A 275 -14.83 -144.27 16.48
CA VAL A 275 -16.09 -144.83 17.00
C VAL A 275 -16.54 -146.05 16.20
N ASN A 276 -16.35 -146.04 14.87
CA ASN A 276 -16.62 -147.21 14.03
C ASN A 276 -15.64 -148.36 14.28
N ALA A 277 -14.36 -148.06 14.57
CA ALA A 277 -13.38 -149.06 14.99
C ALA A 277 -13.71 -149.69 16.35
N ILE A 278 -14.28 -148.93 17.29
CA ILE A 278 -14.74 -149.43 18.59
C ILE A 278 -16.02 -150.29 18.46
N LYS A 279 -16.89 -150.06 17.48
CA LYS A 279 -18.08 -150.88 17.20
C LYS A 279 -17.80 -152.23 16.54
N VAL A 280 -16.56 -152.47 16.10
CA VAL A 280 -16.13 -153.71 15.41
C VAL A 280 -15.34 -154.65 16.35
N LEU A 281 -15.14 -154.26 17.61
CA LEU A 281 -14.65 -155.11 18.71
C LEU A 281 -15.83 -155.67 19.53
#